data_AF-A8Y2F4-F1
#
_entry.id   AF-A8Y2F4-F1
#
_cell.length_a   1.000
_cell.length_b   1.000
_cell.length_c   1.000
_cell.angle_alpha   90.00
_cell.angle_beta   90.00
_cell.angle_gamma   90.00
#
_symmetry.space_group_name_H-M   'P 1'
#
loop_
_entity.id
_entity.type
_entity.pdbx_description
1 polymer ?
#
loop_
_entity_poly.entity_id
_entity_poly.type
_entity_poly.pdbx_seq_one_letter_code
_entity_poly.pdbx_strand_id
1 'polypeptide(L)'
;MWVLLLLAAIIPQTFCQLEEYKIDVEECKTAGFNPETLKCGLCERLSDYHLETLMSDCMQCCIKEEEFKHNKYPTAILEVCECNLARFPQVQAFVHKDMARQFGGKVRVKHVRGVRPQVALKDADSKTQEVLSVEKWDTDTLIDFFNQWLE
;
A
#
# COMPACT_ATOMS: atom_id res chain seq x y z
N MET A 1 -24.00 53.77 -40.03
CA MET A 1 -24.75 52.52 -40.30
C MET A 1 -23.81 51.38 -39.92
N TRP A 2 -24.27 50.43 -39.08
CA TRP A 2 -23.58 49.19 -38.66
C TRP A 2 -22.51 49.46 -37.57
N VAL A 3 -22.81 49.60 -36.27
CA VAL A 3 -23.44 48.61 -35.36
C VAL A 3 -23.06 47.20 -35.79
N LEU A 4 -21.92 46.69 -35.31
CA LEU A 4 -21.57 45.26 -35.18
C LEU A 4 -20.12 45.12 -34.64
N LEU A 5 -19.82 45.77 -33.52
CA LEU A 5 -18.56 45.57 -32.76
C LEU A 5 -18.82 45.40 -31.26
N LEU A 6 -19.94 44.76 -30.92
CA LEU A 6 -20.27 44.34 -29.57
C LEU A 6 -20.87 42.95 -29.68
N LEU A 7 -20.07 41.93 -29.41
CA LEU A 7 -20.39 40.56 -28.97
C LEU A 7 -19.17 39.67 -29.25
N ALA A 8 -17.98 40.10 -28.80
CA ALA A 8 -16.97 39.12 -28.43
C ALA A 8 -17.53 38.44 -27.19
N ALA A 9 -18.15 37.28 -27.38
CA ALA A 9 -18.75 36.46 -26.34
C ALA A 9 -17.71 36.25 -25.24
N ILE A 10 -17.93 36.92 -24.12
CA ILE A 10 -17.34 36.56 -22.84
C ILE A 10 -17.93 35.19 -22.54
N ILE A 11 -17.21 34.13 -22.89
CA ILE A 11 -17.50 32.79 -22.41
C ILE A 11 -16.94 32.78 -20.99
N PRO A 12 -17.77 32.84 -19.93
CA PRO A 12 -17.26 32.54 -18.61
C PRO A 12 -16.78 31.08 -18.68
N GLN A 13 -15.47 30.88 -18.61
CA GLN A 13 -14.90 29.59 -18.25
C GLN A 13 -15.32 29.34 -16.80
N THR A 14 -16.54 28.82 -16.63
CA THR A 14 -16.95 28.18 -15.40
C THR A 14 -16.01 27.00 -15.22
N PHE A 15 -14.94 27.22 -14.46
CA PHE A 15 -14.20 26.16 -13.82
C PHE A 15 -15.23 25.37 -13.01
N CYS A 16 -15.63 24.21 -13.53
CA CYS A 16 -16.38 23.24 -12.77
C CYS A 16 -15.40 22.74 -11.70
N GLN A 17 -15.40 23.35 -10.52
CA GLN A 17 -14.78 22.73 -9.36
C GLN A 17 -15.54 21.42 -9.14
N LEU A 18 -14.87 20.29 -9.41
CA LEU A 18 -15.25 19.02 -8.84
C LEU A 18 -14.99 19.14 -7.34
N GLU A 19 -15.93 19.72 -6.61
CA GLU A 19 -15.99 19.53 -5.18
C GLU A 19 -16.28 18.05 -4.96
N GLU A 20 -15.36 17.34 -4.29
CA GLU A 20 -15.64 16.01 -3.77
C GLU A 20 -16.85 16.14 -2.84
N TYR A 21 -18.00 15.69 -3.32
CA TYR A 21 -19.22 15.63 -2.54
C TYR A 21 -19.02 14.64 -1.39
N LYS A 22 -18.64 15.17 -0.22
CA LYS A 22 -18.55 14.43 1.03
C LYS A 22 -19.94 14.47 1.68
N ILE A 23 -20.50 13.30 1.93
CA ILE A 23 -21.76 13.13 2.67
C ILE A 23 -21.62 13.74 4.07
N ASP A 24 -22.71 14.25 4.62
CA ASP A 24 -22.70 14.87 5.96
C ASP A 24 -22.26 13.85 7.03
N VAL A 25 -21.56 14.34 8.05
CA VAL A 25 -21.03 13.50 9.14
C VAL A 25 -22.13 12.72 9.83
N GLU A 26 -23.33 13.30 9.98
CA GLU A 26 -24.46 12.62 10.63
C GLU A 26 -25.12 11.56 9.73
N GLU A 27 -25.11 11.77 8.42
CA GLU A 27 -25.57 10.75 7.45
C GLU A 27 -24.64 9.53 7.47
N CYS A 28 -23.32 9.75 7.53
CA CYS A 28 -22.33 8.68 7.68
C CYS A 28 -22.53 7.88 8.97
N LYS A 29 -22.76 8.55 10.10
CA LYS A 29 -23.05 7.89 11.38
C LYS A 29 -24.35 7.09 11.33
N THR A 30 -25.38 7.63 10.67
CA THR A 30 -26.68 6.96 10.50
C THR A 30 -26.55 5.70 9.64
N ALA A 31 -25.69 5.74 8.62
CA ALA A 31 -25.32 4.57 7.82
C ALA A 31 -24.40 3.56 8.56
N GLY A 32 -23.96 3.89 9.79
CA GLY A 32 -23.15 3.01 10.63
C GLY A 32 -21.64 3.20 10.48
N PHE A 33 -21.19 4.24 9.78
CA PHE A 33 -19.77 4.54 9.58
C PHE A 33 -19.27 5.59 10.58
N ASN A 34 -18.00 5.48 11.00
CA ASN A 34 -17.32 6.52 11.76
C ASN A 34 -16.41 7.34 10.81
N PRO A 35 -16.84 8.53 10.34
CA PRO A 35 -16.08 9.30 9.35
C PRO A 35 -14.77 9.90 9.90
N GLU A 36 -14.54 9.87 11.22
CA GLU A 36 -13.30 10.35 11.84
C GLU A 36 -12.16 9.32 11.76
N THR A 37 -12.48 8.03 11.65
CA THR A 37 -11.50 6.94 11.68
C THR A 37 -11.56 6.02 10.47
N LEU A 38 -12.64 6.07 9.70
CA LEU A 38 -12.84 5.23 8.52
C LEU A 38 -11.83 5.58 7.42
N LYS A 39 -11.07 4.59 6.97
CA LYS A 39 -10.06 4.73 5.92
C LYS A 39 -10.55 4.17 4.60
N CYS A 40 -10.29 4.87 3.49
CA CYS A 40 -10.84 4.45 2.19
C CYS A 40 -10.32 3.08 1.72
N GLY A 41 -9.08 2.70 2.09
CA GLY A 41 -8.55 1.36 1.80
C GLY A 41 -9.33 0.21 2.49
N LEU A 42 -10.04 0.48 3.58
CA LEU A 42 -10.94 -0.51 4.20
C LEU A 42 -12.23 -0.70 3.39
N CYS A 43 -12.73 0.39 2.78
CA CYS A 43 -13.91 0.32 1.94
C CYS A 43 -13.66 -0.57 0.72
N GLU A 44 -12.50 -0.42 0.05
CA GLU A 44 -12.12 -1.23 -1.11
C GLU A 44 -12.12 -2.75 -0.84
N ARG A 45 -11.79 -3.14 0.40
CA ARG A 45 -11.76 -4.54 0.85
C ARG A 45 -13.14 -5.10 1.24
N LEU A 46 -14.21 -4.32 1.24
CA LEU A 46 -15.56 -4.84 1.55
C LEU A 46 -16.01 -5.93 0.57
N SER A 47 -15.53 -5.87 -0.67
CA SER A 47 -15.80 -6.89 -1.69
C SER A 47 -15.25 -8.28 -1.31
N ASP A 48 -14.11 -8.35 -0.61
CA ASP A 48 -13.51 -9.58 -0.11
C ASP A 48 -14.44 -10.35 0.85
N TYR A 49 -15.41 -9.65 1.46
CA TYR A 49 -16.36 -10.19 2.43
C TYR A 49 -17.80 -10.22 1.92
N HIS A 50 -18.01 -10.00 0.62
CA HIS A 50 -19.35 -9.91 0.00
C HIS A 50 -20.22 -8.77 0.56
N LEU A 51 -19.61 -7.67 0.98
CA LEU A 51 -20.28 -6.47 1.53
C LEU A 51 -20.33 -5.31 0.51
N GLU A 52 -20.37 -5.63 -0.79
CA GLU A 52 -20.34 -4.64 -1.88
C GLU A 52 -21.46 -3.61 -1.80
N THR A 53 -22.60 -3.96 -1.20
CA THR A 53 -23.73 -3.05 -0.99
C THR A 53 -23.39 -1.85 -0.10
N LEU A 54 -22.36 -1.97 0.75
CA LEU A 54 -21.89 -0.91 1.65
C LEU A 54 -20.77 -0.06 1.03
N MET A 55 -20.26 -0.46 -0.15
CA MET A 55 -19.11 0.18 -0.78
C MET A 55 -19.36 1.66 -1.08
N SER A 56 -20.51 1.99 -1.67
CA SER A 56 -20.85 3.38 -2.04
C SER A 56 -20.81 4.30 -0.83
N ASP A 57 -21.51 3.90 0.22
CA ASP A 57 -21.71 4.70 1.42
C ASP A 57 -20.40 4.80 2.21
N CYS A 58 -19.63 3.70 2.26
CA CYS A 58 -18.30 3.68 2.87
C CYS A 58 -17.35 4.65 2.16
N MET A 59 -17.32 4.63 0.82
CA MET A 59 -16.42 5.48 0.01
C MET A 59 -16.77 6.97 0.13
N GLN A 60 -18.02 7.31 0.44
CA GLN A 60 -18.46 8.68 0.68
C GLN A 60 -18.13 9.18 2.10
N CYS A 61 -17.92 8.26 3.03
CA CYS A 61 -17.67 8.55 4.45
C CYS A 61 -16.20 8.45 4.86
N CYS A 62 -15.35 7.83 4.03
CA CYS A 62 -13.97 7.54 4.38
C CYS A 62 -13.03 8.75 4.26
N ILE A 63 -11.92 8.67 4.99
CA ILE A 63 -10.79 9.58 4.87
C ILE A 63 -9.81 8.98 3.86
N LYS A 64 -9.51 9.74 2.80
CA LYS A 64 -8.44 9.39 1.86
C LYS A 64 -7.12 9.41 2.60
N GLU A 65 -6.46 8.28 2.61
CA GLU A 65 -5.13 8.15 3.16
C GLU A 65 -4.12 8.56 2.09
N GLU A 66 -3.12 9.34 2.47
CA GLU A 66 -1.94 9.43 1.63
C GLU A 66 -1.27 8.05 1.64
N GLU A 67 -1.22 7.40 0.48
CA GLU A 67 -0.39 6.21 0.32
C GLU A 67 1.03 6.56 0.77
N PHE A 68 1.60 5.74 1.66
CA PHE A 68 3.01 5.84 2.00
C PHE A 68 3.84 5.58 0.74
N LYS A 69 4.19 6.65 0.03
CA LYS A 69 5.04 6.62 -1.17
C LYS A 69 6.47 6.33 -0.72
N HIS A 70 6.78 5.06 -0.60
CA HIS A 70 8.15 4.56 -0.52
C HIS A 70 8.65 4.27 -1.93
N ASN A 71 9.97 4.36 -2.12
CA ASN A 71 10.56 3.93 -3.38
C ASN A 71 10.41 2.42 -3.51
N LYS A 72 9.95 1.97 -4.67
CA LYS A 72 9.99 0.54 -4.99
C LYS A 72 11.41 0.14 -5.35
N TYR A 73 11.76 -1.09 -5.00
CA TYR A 73 13.10 -1.64 -5.22
C TYR A 73 13.04 -2.81 -6.21
N PRO A 74 14.01 -2.92 -7.14
CA PRO A 74 14.06 -4.04 -8.08
C PRO A 74 14.18 -5.41 -7.43
N THR A 75 14.98 -5.53 -6.37
CA THR A 75 15.20 -6.81 -5.67
C THR A 75 15.42 -6.64 -4.17
N ALA A 76 15.21 -7.73 -3.42
CA ALA A 76 15.48 -7.81 -1.99
C ALA A 76 16.23 -9.10 -1.63
N ILE A 77 17.03 -9.02 -0.57
CA ILE A 77 17.70 -10.18 0.04
C ILE A 77 17.26 -10.31 1.49
N LEU A 78 16.61 -11.43 1.83
CA LEU A 78 16.36 -11.83 3.21
C LEU A 78 17.63 -12.49 3.76
N GLU A 79 18.36 -11.77 4.62
CA GLU A 79 19.56 -12.27 5.27
C GLU A 79 19.22 -12.93 6.61
N VAL A 80 19.62 -14.19 6.78
CA VAL A 80 19.35 -14.99 7.99
C VAL A 80 20.60 -15.77 8.42
N CYS A 81 20.73 -16.11 9.70
CA CYS A 81 21.72 -17.11 10.12
C CYS A 81 21.03 -18.44 10.41
N GLU A 82 21.45 -19.51 9.73
CA GLU A 82 20.98 -20.87 10.05
C GLU A 82 21.22 -21.23 11.52
N CYS A 83 22.28 -20.68 12.12
CA CYS A 83 22.65 -20.89 13.51
C CYS A 83 21.64 -20.36 14.54
N ASN A 84 20.82 -19.37 14.18
CA ASN A 84 19.87 -18.72 15.08
C ASN A 84 18.44 -18.71 14.54
N LEU A 85 18.20 -19.20 13.32
CA LEU A 85 16.91 -19.14 12.63
C LEU A 85 15.79 -19.82 13.43
N ALA A 86 16.10 -20.88 14.18
CA ALA A 86 15.16 -21.56 15.08
C ALA A 86 14.55 -20.65 16.17
N ARG A 87 15.16 -19.50 16.46
CA ARG A 87 14.63 -18.49 17.40
C ARG A 87 13.58 -17.58 16.77
N PHE A 88 13.41 -17.66 15.45
CA PHE A 88 12.48 -16.85 14.68
C PHE A 88 11.55 -17.78 13.88
N PRO A 89 10.62 -18.52 14.54
CA PRO A 89 9.87 -19.60 13.89
C PRO A 89 9.08 -19.14 12.66
N GLN A 90 8.60 -17.90 12.68
CA GLN A 90 7.80 -17.34 11.59
C GLN A 90 8.65 -17.05 10.34
N VAL A 91 9.85 -16.47 10.52
CA VAL A 91 10.83 -16.27 9.44
C VAL A 91 11.38 -17.61 8.97
N GLN A 92 11.62 -18.54 9.89
CA GLN A 92 12.05 -19.89 9.58
C GLN A 92 11.05 -20.60 8.65
N ALA A 93 9.75 -20.45 8.91
CA ALA A 93 8.71 -21.01 8.03
C ALA A 93 8.79 -20.43 6.60
N PHE A 94 9.02 -19.13 6.46
CA PHE A 94 9.21 -18.49 5.15
C PHE A 94 10.41 -19.09 4.39
N VAL A 95 11.55 -19.25 5.08
CA VAL A 95 12.79 -19.81 4.50
C VAL A 95 12.64 -21.28 4.14
N HIS A 96 12.18 -22.12 5.08
CA HIS A 96 12.09 -23.58 4.89
C HIS A 96 11.05 -23.99 3.85
N LYS A 97 9.96 -23.22 3.70
CA LYS A 97 8.93 -23.48 2.69
C LYS A 97 9.28 -22.91 1.31
N ASP A 98 10.47 -22.34 1.14
CA ASP A 98 10.91 -21.72 -0.13
C ASP A 98 9.93 -20.64 -0.62
N MET A 99 9.34 -19.88 0.30
CA MET A 99 8.31 -18.87 -0.03
C MET A 99 8.86 -17.73 -0.88
N ALA A 100 10.18 -17.50 -0.87
CA ALA A 100 10.84 -16.51 -1.73
C ALA A 100 10.62 -16.78 -3.23
N ARG A 101 10.40 -18.04 -3.61
CA ARG A 101 10.23 -18.44 -5.01
C ARG A 101 9.00 -17.81 -5.67
N GLN A 102 7.96 -17.47 -4.91
CA GLN A 102 6.75 -16.85 -5.44
C GLN A 102 7.01 -15.46 -6.06
N PHE A 103 8.10 -14.80 -5.68
CA PHE A 103 8.48 -13.46 -6.16
C PHE A 103 9.32 -13.49 -7.45
N GLY A 104 9.35 -14.60 -8.20
CA GLY A 104 9.98 -14.66 -9.52
C GLY A 104 11.47 -14.30 -9.54
N GLY A 105 12.19 -14.53 -8.44
CA GLY A 105 13.61 -14.19 -8.29
C GLY A 105 13.90 -12.78 -7.78
N LYS A 106 12.88 -11.93 -7.57
CA LYS A 106 13.05 -10.59 -6.98
C LYS A 106 13.45 -10.67 -5.50
N VAL A 107 13.00 -11.71 -4.78
CA VAL A 107 13.38 -12.01 -3.40
C VAL A 107 14.33 -13.20 -3.38
N ARG A 108 15.44 -13.09 -2.64
CA ARG A 108 16.38 -14.20 -2.42
C ARG A 108 16.69 -14.34 -0.93
N VAL A 109 16.89 -15.57 -0.47
CA VAL A 109 17.37 -15.84 0.90
C VAL A 109 18.89 -16.01 0.87
N LYS A 110 19.59 -15.30 1.76
CA LYS A 110 21.05 -15.39 1.90
C LYS A 110 21.41 -15.75 3.33
N HIS A 111 22.20 -16.81 3.49
CA HIS A 111 22.65 -17.25 4.81
C HIS A 111 23.92 -16.50 5.21
N VAL A 112 23.84 -15.66 6.23
CA VAL A 112 24.95 -14.85 6.76
C VAL A 112 25.15 -15.20 8.23
N ARG A 113 26.36 -15.64 8.59
CA ARG A 113 26.65 -16.05 9.96
C ARG A 113 26.50 -14.88 10.94
N GLY A 114 25.81 -15.12 12.05
CA GLY A 114 25.65 -14.15 13.15
C GLY A 114 24.62 -13.05 12.90
N VAL A 115 24.05 -12.96 11.69
CA VAL A 115 23.02 -11.95 11.40
C VAL A 115 21.70 -12.32 12.10
N ARG A 116 20.96 -11.30 12.52
CA ARG A 116 19.55 -11.46 12.86
C ARG A 116 18.71 -11.29 11.59
N PRO A 117 17.51 -11.88 11.47
CA PRO A 117 16.66 -11.72 10.31
C PRO A 117 16.50 -10.25 9.90
N GLN A 118 16.98 -9.93 8.70
CA GLN A 118 16.89 -8.60 8.13
C GLN A 118 16.67 -8.68 6.61
N VAL A 119 15.97 -7.70 6.07
CA VAL A 119 15.79 -7.54 4.63
C VAL A 119 16.68 -6.42 4.13
N ALA A 120 17.54 -6.73 3.16
CA ALA A 120 18.35 -5.76 2.43
C ALA A 120 17.71 -5.45 1.08
N LEU A 121 17.23 -4.22 0.89
CA LEU A 121 16.63 -3.73 -0.34
C LEU A 121 17.73 -3.28 -1.30
N LYS A 122 17.62 -3.67 -2.56
CA LYS A 122 18.64 -3.49 -3.59
C LYS A 122 18.13 -2.62 -4.73
N ASP A 123 18.97 -1.73 -5.23
CA ASP A 123 18.74 -1.02 -6.48
C ASP A 123 19.03 -1.88 -7.72
N ALA A 124 18.92 -1.26 -8.91
CA ALA A 124 19.19 -1.92 -10.19
C ALA A 124 20.65 -2.40 -10.33
N ASP A 125 21.60 -1.75 -9.65
CA ASP A 125 23.01 -2.12 -9.61
C ASP A 125 23.33 -3.18 -8.54
N SER A 126 22.29 -3.76 -7.90
CA SER A 126 22.41 -4.72 -6.79
C SER A 126 23.09 -4.17 -5.52
N LYS A 127 23.19 -2.85 -5.38
CA LYS A 127 23.73 -2.18 -4.20
C LYS A 127 22.65 -2.07 -3.13
N THR A 128 23.02 -2.31 -1.87
CA THR A 128 22.09 -2.17 -0.74
C THR A 128 21.79 -0.70 -0.52
N GLN A 129 20.52 -0.33 -0.60
CA GLN A 129 20.04 1.01 -0.28
C GLN A 129 19.52 1.09 1.15
N GLU A 130 18.81 0.05 1.59
CA GLU A 130 18.16 0.04 2.90
C GLU A 130 18.23 -1.36 3.53
N VAL A 131 18.30 -1.40 4.86
CA VAL A 131 18.27 -2.65 5.64
C VAL A 131 17.26 -2.52 6.76
N LEU A 132 16.30 -3.45 6.80
CA LEU A 132 15.21 -3.46 7.77
C LEU A 132 15.29 -4.72 8.63
N SER A 133 15.17 -4.58 9.95
CA SER A 133 15.04 -5.73 10.85
C SER A 133 13.64 -6.34 10.71
N VAL A 134 13.58 -7.66 10.54
CA VAL A 134 12.31 -8.42 10.40
C VAL A 134 12.16 -9.48 11.48
N GLU A 135 12.87 -9.34 12.60
CA GLU A 135 12.88 -10.30 13.72
C GLU A 135 11.48 -10.61 14.28
N LYS A 136 10.58 -9.62 14.22
CA LYS A 136 9.22 -9.70 14.77
C LYS A 136 8.14 -9.97 13.71
N TRP A 137 8.52 -10.11 12.46
CA TRP A 137 7.56 -10.25 11.36
C TRP A 137 7.14 -11.70 11.21
N ASP A 138 5.88 -11.88 10.83
CA ASP A 138 5.36 -13.18 10.43
C ASP A 138 5.53 -13.42 8.92
N THR A 139 5.16 -14.63 8.47
CA THR A 139 5.26 -15.00 7.06
C THR A 139 4.40 -14.10 6.18
N ASP A 140 3.21 -13.74 6.64
CA ASP A 140 2.24 -12.94 5.87
C ASP A 140 2.71 -11.49 5.74
N THR A 141 3.21 -10.91 6.84
CA THR A 141 3.82 -9.57 6.86
C THR A 141 5.02 -9.49 5.92
N LEU A 142 5.87 -10.53 5.87
CA LEU A 142 6.97 -10.58 4.90
C LEU A 142 6.45 -10.57 3.45
N ILE A 143 5.39 -11.33 3.17
CA ILE A 143 4.80 -11.42 1.84
C ILE A 143 4.21 -10.07 1.43
N ASP A 144 3.40 -9.47 2.29
CA ASP A 144 2.78 -8.17 2.07
C ASP A 144 3.83 -7.09 1.87
N PHE A 145 4.89 -7.11 2.69
CA PHE A 145 6.01 -6.21 2.55
C PHE A 145 6.65 -6.34 1.16
N PHE A 146 7.00 -7.55 0.71
CA PHE A 146 7.62 -7.72 -0.61
C PHE A 146 6.69 -7.33 -1.76
N ASN A 147 5.38 -7.58 -1.65
CA ASN A 147 4.40 -7.18 -2.66
C ASN A 147 4.29 -5.65 -2.79
N GLN A 148 4.41 -4.93 -1.67
CA GLN A 148 4.30 -3.47 -1.66
C GLN A 148 5.63 -2.79 -2.07
N TRP A 149 6.75 -3.30 -1.57
CA TRP A 149 8.06 -2.65 -1.66
C TRP A 149 8.88 -3.00 -2.89
N LEU A 150 8.47 -4.03 -3.65
CA LEU A 150 9.14 -4.41 -4.89
C LEU A 150 8.39 -3.90 -6.12
N GLU A 151 9.16 -3.61 -7.17
CA GLU A 151 8.66 -3.46 -8.54
C GLU A 151 8.09 -4.77 -9.06
#